data_AF-A0A1I5Y9K7-F1
#
_entry.id   AF-A0A1I5Y9K7-F1
#
_cell.length_a   1.000
_cell.length_b   1.000
_cell.length_c   1.000
_cell.angle_alpha   90.00
_cell.angle_beta   90.00
_cell.angle_gamma   90.00
#
_symmetry.space_group_name_H-M   'P 1'
#
loop_
_entity.id
_entity.type
_entity.pdbx_description
1 polymer ?
#
loop_
_entity_poly.entity_id
_entity_poly.type
_entity_poly.pdbx_seq_one_letter_code
_entity_poly.pdbx_strand_id
1 'polypeptide(L)'
;MTGLVELAPYLSDDALIDIANRTDITDMKTLIAIAPYLPDEALTELAGKIGTARIDDLIELAPYLTDEALDDITNRLVEAGKASGLIEIAPYLTDESIRKIADYLLHNKDIEGLSKIKDYL
;
A
#
# COMPACT_ATOMS: atom_id res chain seq x y z
N MET A 1 7.05 16.64 -14.22
CA MET A 1 6.05 15.64 -14.65
C MET A 1 4.64 16.05 -14.18
N THR A 2 4.23 17.32 -14.33
CA THR A 2 2.89 17.78 -13.93
C THR A 2 1.80 17.43 -14.94
N GLY A 3 2.15 17.37 -16.24
CA GLY A 3 1.18 17.11 -17.29
C GLY A 3 0.51 15.72 -17.24
N LEU A 4 1.16 14.71 -16.65
CA LEU A 4 0.52 13.39 -16.51
C LEU A 4 -0.59 13.39 -15.47
N VAL A 5 -0.35 14.03 -14.32
CA VAL A 5 -1.35 14.15 -13.23
C VAL A 5 -2.57 14.94 -13.70
N GLU A 6 -2.35 16.02 -14.47
CA GLU A 6 -3.43 16.84 -15.02
C GLU A 6 -4.28 16.09 -16.06
N LEU A 7 -3.68 15.15 -16.79
CA LEU A 7 -4.38 14.38 -17.83
C LEU A 7 -5.03 13.11 -17.29
N ALA A 8 -4.62 12.58 -16.14
CA ALA A 8 -5.08 11.31 -15.58
C ALA A 8 -6.62 11.14 -15.53
N PRO A 9 -7.43 12.15 -15.12
CA PRO A 9 -8.89 12.02 -15.10
C PRO A 9 -9.54 11.81 -16.49
N TYR A 10 -8.80 12.08 -17.56
CA TYR A 10 -9.28 12.03 -18.95
C TYR A 10 -8.74 10.83 -19.73
N LEU A 11 -7.86 10.02 -19.12
CA LEU A 11 -7.30 8.83 -19.73
C LEU A 11 -8.24 7.62 -19.50
N SER A 12 -8.21 6.66 -20.41
CA SER A 12 -8.91 5.39 -20.23
C SER A 12 -8.15 4.48 -19.26
N ASP A 13 -8.85 3.53 -18.65
CA ASP A 13 -8.25 2.52 -17.77
C ASP A 13 -7.09 1.80 -18.45
N ASP A 14 -7.24 1.36 -19.70
CA ASP A 14 -6.16 0.74 -20.49
C ASP A 14 -4.91 1.62 -20.57
N ALA A 15 -5.07 2.93 -20.76
CA ALA A 15 -3.96 3.86 -20.86
C ALA A 15 -3.28 4.06 -19.49
N LEU A 16 -4.08 4.12 -18.42
CA LEU A 16 -3.60 4.23 -17.05
C LEU A 16 -2.85 2.98 -16.59
N ILE A 17 -3.35 1.78 -16.94
CA ILE A 17 -2.68 0.50 -16.73
C ILE A 17 -1.35 0.48 -17.49
N ASP A 18 -1.35 0.85 -18.77
CA ASP A 18 -0.13 0.92 -19.58
C ASP A 18 0.91 1.88 -18.97
N ILE A 19 0.46 3.03 -18.46
CA ILE A 19 1.32 3.99 -17.75
C ILE A 19 1.90 3.35 -16.49
N ALA A 20 1.06 2.75 -15.63
CA ALA A 20 1.50 2.10 -14.39
C ALA A 20 2.51 0.96 -14.66
N ASN A 21 2.35 0.25 -15.76
CA ASN A 21 3.20 -0.88 -16.14
C ASN A 21 4.53 -0.47 -16.75
N ARG A 22 4.57 0.68 -17.44
CA ARG A 22 5.78 1.21 -18.09
C ARG A 22 6.57 2.17 -17.20
N THR A 23 5.97 2.69 -16.15
CA THR A 23 6.66 3.63 -15.25
C THR A 23 7.59 2.85 -14.32
N ASP A 24 8.85 3.26 -14.30
CA ASP A 24 9.86 2.66 -13.43
C ASP A 24 9.53 2.96 -11.96
N ILE A 25 9.89 2.04 -11.07
CA ILE A 25 9.69 2.14 -9.63
C ILE A 25 10.40 3.38 -9.04
N THR A 26 11.40 3.91 -9.75
CA THR A 26 12.10 5.14 -9.38
C THR A 26 11.21 6.39 -9.42
N ASP A 27 10.13 6.37 -10.21
CA ASP A 27 9.18 7.47 -10.37
C ASP A 27 7.87 7.27 -9.60
N MET A 28 7.91 6.51 -8.50
CA MET A 28 6.76 6.17 -7.66
C MET A 28 5.89 7.38 -7.26
N LYS A 29 6.50 8.56 -7.06
CA LYS A 29 5.77 9.80 -6.75
C LYS A 29 4.75 10.19 -7.81
N THR A 30 5.08 9.96 -9.09
CA THR A 30 4.16 10.25 -10.19
C THR A 30 3.01 9.24 -10.21
N LEU A 31 3.30 7.96 -9.92
CA LEU A 31 2.31 6.89 -9.84
C LEU A 31 1.34 7.09 -8.66
N ILE A 32 1.86 7.46 -7.50
CA ILE A 32 1.05 7.84 -6.32
C ILE A 32 0.16 9.03 -6.65
N ALA A 33 0.69 10.06 -7.32
CA ALA A 33 -0.08 11.26 -7.65
C ALA A 33 -1.27 10.98 -8.60
N ILE A 34 -1.22 9.90 -9.37
CA ILE A 34 -2.34 9.47 -10.23
C ILE A 34 -3.15 8.31 -9.65
N ALA A 35 -2.79 7.78 -8.47
CA ALA A 35 -3.48 6.68 -7.81
C ALA A 35 -5.02 6.86 -7.69
N PRO A 36 -5.57 8.07 -7.42
CA PRO A 36 -7.03 8.26 -7.40
C PRO A 36 -7.76 7.92 -8.72
N TYR A 37 -7.02 7.83 -9.83
CA TYR A 37 -7.55 7.56 -11.16
C TYR A 37 -7.20 6.15 -11.65
N LEU A 38 -6.23 5.48 -11.03
CA LEU A 38 -5.80 4.16 -11.45
C LEU A 38 -6.88 3.12 -11.14
N PRO A 39 -7.12 2.14 -12.02
CA PRO A 39 -8.00 1.02 -11.71
C PRO A 39 -7.33 0.10 -10.66
N ASP A 40 -8.15 -0.66 -9.94
CA ASP A 40 -7.74 -1.55 -8.85
C ASP A 40 -6.62 -2.53 -9.26
N GLU A 41 -6.66 -3.02 -10.50
CA GLU A 41 -5.62 -3.90 -11.06
C GLU A 41 -4.24 -3.22 -11.09
N ALA A 42 -4.19 -1.97 -11.58
CA ALA A 42 -2.95 -1.19 -11.62
C ALA A 42 -2.46 -0.86 -10.21
N LEU A 43 -3.36 -0.49 -9.30
CA LEU A 43 -3.02 -0.19 -7.91
C LEU A 43 -2.45 -1.42 -7.18
N THR A 44 -3.05 -2.59 -7.39
CA THR A 44 -2.59 -3.86 -6.84
C THR A 44 -1.19 -4.21 -7.37
N GLU A 45 -0.95 -4.03 -8.66
CA GLU A 45 0.37 -4.26 -9.26
C GLU A 45 1.43 -3.29 -8.71
N LEU A 46 1.09 -2.01 -8.56
CA LEU A 46 1.98 -0.99 -7.97
C LEU A 46 2.35 -1.32 -6.52
N ALA A 47 1.35 -1.65 -5.69
CA ALA A 47 1.57 -2.14 -4.33
C ALA A 47 2.51 -3.34 -4.31
N GLY A 48 2.33 -4.28 -5.23
CA GLY A 48 3.19 -5.44 -5.37
C GLY A 48 4.65 -5.12 -5.70
N LYS A 49 4.89 -4.05 -6.47
CA LYS A 49 6.21 -3.55 -6.90
C LYS A 49 6.96 -2.79 -5.79
N ILE A 50 6.28 -1.94 -5.02
CA ILE A 50 6.86 -1.10 -3.95
C ILE A 50 7.68 -1.93 -2.95
N GLY A 51 7.20 -3.15 -2.67
CA GLY A 51 7.87 -4.09 -1.81
C GLY A 51 8.12 -3.54 -0.39
N THR A 52 9.01 -4.18 0.34
CA THR A 52 9.21 -3.89 1.77
C THR A 52 10.17 -2.70 2.05
N ALA A 53 10.83 -2.17 1.00
CA ALA A 53 11.91 -1.20 1.14
C ALA A 53 11.44 0.26 1.03
N ARG A 54 10.18 0.48 0.64
CA ARG A 54 9.59 1.78 0.37
C ARG A 54 8.24 1.92 1.08
N ILE A 55 8.24 1.66 2.39
CA ILE A 55 7.02 1.67 3.20
C ILE A 55 6.29 3.03 3.15
N ASP A 56 7.03 4.13 3.02
CA ASP A 56 6.44 5.48 2.87
C ASP A 56 5.56 5.59 1.62
N ASP A 57 5.96 4.99 0.50
CA ASP A 57 5.14 4.98 -0.71
C ASP A 57 3.90 4.09 -0.55
N LEU A 58 4.01 3.00 0.21
CA LEU A 58 2.86 2.16 0.54
C LEU A 58 1.87 2.92 1.42
N ILE A 59 2.35 3.74 2.36
CA ILE A 59 1.51 4.61 3.20
C ILE A 59 0.71 5.58 2.33
N GLU A 60 1.36 6.20 1.35
CA GLU A 60 0.68 7.12 0.43
C GLU A 60 -0.31 6.43 -0.51
N LEU A 61 -0.09 5.15 -0.87
CA LEU A 61 -1.01 4.38 -1.70
C LEU A 61 -2.18 3.75 -0.94
N ALA A 62 -2.03 3.46 0.36
CA ALA A 62 -3.01 2.73 1.15
C ALA A 62 -4.47 3.23 1.02
N PRO A 63 -4.76 4.55 0.96
CA PRO A 63 -6.14 5.03 0.80
C PRO A 63 -6.83 4.61 -0.50
N TYR A 64 -6.07 4.16 -1.49
CA TYR A 64 -6.56 3.78 -2.82
C TYR A 64 -6.60 2.27 -3.03
N LEU A 65 -5.96 1.49 -2.15
CA LEU A 65 -5.87 0.04 -2.32
C LEU A 65 -7.16 -0.64 -1.86
N THR A 66 -7.49 -1.75 -2.51
CA THR A 66 -8.57 -2.63 -2.09
C THR A 66 -8.19 -3.41 -0.83
N ASP A 67 -9.20 -3.89 -0.09
CA ASP A 67 -9.01 -4.77 1.05
C ASP A 67 -8.17 -6.01 0.68
N GLU A 68 -8.43 -6.62 -0.48
CA GLU A 68 -7.69 -7.78 -0.99
C GLU A 68 -6.20 -7.45 -1.21
N ALA A 69 -5.89 -6.30 -1.81
CA ALA A 69 -4.51 -5.88 -2.01
C ALA A 69 -3.81 -5.59 -0.68
N LEU A 70 -4.49 -4.94 0.27
CA LEU A 70 -3.95 -4.64 1.60
C LEU A 70 -3.71 -5.91 2.42
N ASP A 71 -4.60 -6.90 2.33
CA ASP A 71 -4.45 -8.20 2.98
C ASP A 71 -3.26 -8.97 2.39
N ASP A 72 -3.11 -8.99 1.06
CA ASP A 72 -1.97 -9.62 0.39
C ASP A 72 -0.63 -8.99 0.76
N ILE A 73 -0.56 -7.66 0.80
CA ILE A 73 0.63 -6.93 1.25
C ILE A 73 0.92 -7.24 2.71
N THR A 74 -0.11 -7.27 3.56
CA THR A 74 0.02 -7.58 4.98
C THR A 74 0.61 -8.96 5.18
N ASN A 75 0.06 -9.98 4.51
CA ASN A 75 0.57 -11.35 4.57
C ASN A 75 2.06 -11.41 4.18
N ARG A 76 2.43 -10.79 3.05
CA ARG A 76 3.81 -10.76 2.56
C ARG A 76 4.77 -10.07 3.54
N LEU A 77 4.36 -8.98 4.18
CA LEU A 77 5.20 -8.25 5.13
C LEU A 77 5.33 -8.98 6.47
N VAL A 78 4.28 -9.67 6.93
CA VAL A 78 4.33 -10.54 8.11
C VAL A 78 5.32 -11.69 7.86
N GLU A 79 5.20 -12.38 6.72
CA GLU A 79 6.11 -13.47 6.34
C GLU A 79 7.56 -13.00 6.17
N ALA A 80 7.77 -11.81 5.61
CA ALA A 80 9.09 -11.20 5.47
C ALA A 80 9.68 -10.65 6.78
N GLY A 81 8.92 -10.70 7.88
CA GLY A 81 9.35 -10.18 9.18
C GLY A 81 9.44 -8.65 9.24
N LYS A 82 8.61 -7.93 8.49
CA LYS A 82 8.66 -6.47 8.31
C LYS A 82 7.31 -5.77 8.55
N ALA A 83 6.37 -6.44 9.23
CA ALA A 83 5.02 -5.92 9.44
C ALA A 83 4.93 -4.71 10.39
N SER A 84 5.98 -4.35 11.14
CA SER A 84 5.97 -3.12 11.96
C SER A 84 5.73 -1.85 11.14
N GLY A 85 6.11 -1.83 9.85
CA GLY A 85 5.87 -0.70 8.96
C GLY A 85 4.39 -0.49 8.60
N LEU A 86 3.53 -1.48 8.84
CA LEU A 86 2.10 -1.41 8.50
C LEU A 86 1.26 -0.66 9.54
N ILE A 87 1.83 -0.34 10.71
CA ILE A 87 1.14 0.38 11.77
C ILE A 87 0.57 1.72 11.26
N GLU A 88 1.33 2.42 10.41
CA GLU A 88 0.96 3.74 9.88
C GLU A 88 -0.23 3.67 8.91
N ILE A 89 -0.54 2.50 8.34
CA ILE A 89 -1.69 2.30 7.44
C ILE A 89 -2.87 1.59 8.10
N ALA A 90 -2.82 1.38 9.42
CA ALA A 90 -3.88 0.72 10.18
C ALA A 90 -5.32 1.25 9.90
N PRO A 91 -5.57 2.56 9.67
CA PRO A 91 -6.91 3.05 9.31
C PRO A 91 -7.52 2.43 8.05
N TYR A 92 -6.69 1.88 7.15
CA TYR A 92 -7.11 1.30 5.88
C TYR A 92 -7.16 -0.22 5.92
N LEU A 93 -6.60 -0.85 6.95
CA LEU A 93 -6.48 -2.30 7.02
C LEU A 93 -7.77 -2.96 7.51
N THR A 94 -8.01 -4.18 7.02
CA THR A 94 -9.08 -5.04 7.51
C THR A 94 -8.81 -5.50 8.95
N ASP A 95 -9.87 -5.88 9.67
CA ASP A 95 -9.76 -6.53 10.98
C ASP A 95 -8.84 -7.76 10.96
N GLU A 96 -8.82 -8.52 9.87
CA GLU A 96 -7.95 -9.69 9.72
C GLU A 96 -6.48 -9.28 9.65
N SER A 97 -6.18 -8.26 8.84
CA SER A 97 -4.83 -7.71 8.72
C SER A 97 -4.34 -7.09 10.04
N ILE A 98 -5.20 -6.36 10.75
CA ILE A 98 -4.88 -5.81 12.07
C ILE A 98 -4.54 -6.92 13.08
N ARG A 99 -5.32 -8.01 13.12
CA ARG A 99 -5.03 -9.17 13.99
C ARG A 99 -3.68 -9.81 13.67
N LYS A 100 -3.37 -10.02 12.38
CA LYS A 100 -2.08 -10.58 11.94
C LYS A 100 -0.90 -9.69 12.36
N ILE A 101 -1.04 -8.38 12.23
CA ILE A 101 -0.02 -7.43 12.68
C ILE A 101 0.11 -7.49 14.20
N ALA A 102 -0.97 -7.53 14.95
CA ALA A 102 -0.93 -7.65 16.41
C ALA A 102 -0.22 -8.93 16.87
N ASP A 103 -0.53 -10.08 16.26
CA ASP A 103 0.14 -11.35 16.54
C ASP A 103 1.65 -11.28 16.23
N TYR A 104 2.01 -10.67 15.10
CA TYR A 104 3.40 -10.42 14.73
C TYR A 104 4.12 -9.56 15.78
N LEU A 105 3.52 -8.43 16.18
CA LEU A 105 4.11 -7.51 17.16
C LEU A 105 4.26 -8.17 18.53
N LEU A 106 3.28 -8.96 18.96
CA LEU A 106 3.32 -9.71 20.21
C LEU A 106 4.46 -10.74 20.21
N HIS A 107 4.61 -11.50 19.12
CA HIS A 107 5.71 -12.47 18.97
C HIS A 107 7.08 -11.79 19.01
N ASN A 108 7.20 -10.59 18.44
CA ASN A 108 8.44 -9.81 18.47
C ASN A 108 8.62 -8.97 19.75
N LYS A 109 7.67 -9.04 20.70
CA LYS A 109 7.65 -8.25 21.94
C LYS A 109 7.67 -6.74 21.69
N ASP A 110 7.10 -6.30 20.57
CA ASP A 110 6.96 -4.89 20.21
C ASP A 110 5.71 -4.29 20.86
N ILE A 111 5.84 -3.97 22.15
CA ILE A 111 4.76 -3.40 22.96
C ILE A 111 4.40 -1.99 22.51
N GLU A 112 5.37 -1.23 22.01
CA GLU A 112 5.13 0.12 21.49
C GLU A 112 4.24 0.06 20.24
N GLY A 113 4.56 -0.84 19.31
CA GLY A 113 3.75 -1.06 18.13
C GLY A 113 2.32 -1.49 18.46
N LEU A 114 2.16 -2.44 19.40
CA LEU A 114 0.83 -2.86 19.88
C LEU A 114 0.01 -1.70 20.43
N SER A 115 0.64 -0.78 21.18
CA SER A 115 -0.06 0.38 21.71
C SER A 115 -0.53 1.34 20.62
N LYS A 116 0.13 1.39 19.46
CA LYS A 116 -0.23 2.28 18.33
C LYS A 116 -1.45 1.77 17.57
N ILE A 117 -1.68 0.45 17.54
CA ILE A 117 -2.82 -0.15 16.83
C ILE A 117 -4.02 -0.48 17.73
N LYS A 118 -3.96 -0.16 19.03
CA LYS A 118 -4.97 -0.56 20.03
C LYS A 118 -6.40 -0.12 19.69
N ASP A 119 -6.56 1.00 18.99
CA ASP A 119 -7.87 1.57 18.67
C ASP A 119 -8.52 0.87 17.47
N TYR A 120 -7.77 -0.02 16.79
CA TYR A 120 -8.22 -0.87 15.68
C TYR A 120 -8.41 -2.35 16.08
N LEU A 121 -8.15 -2.70 17.35
CA LEU A 121 -8.31 -4.05 17.91
C LEU A 121 -9.67 -4.23 18.61
#